data_AF-B2IXQ7-F1
#
_entry.id   AF-B2IXQ7-F1
#
_cell.length_a   1.000
_cell.length_b   1.000
_cell.length_c   1.000
_cell.angle_alpha   90.00
_cell.angle_beta   90.00
_cell.angle_gamma   90.00
#
_symmetry.space_group_name_H-M   'P 1'
#
loop_
_entity.id
_entity.type
_entity.pdbx_description
1 polymer ?
#
loop_
_entity_poly.entity_id
_entity_poly.type
_entity_poly.pdbx_seq_one_letter_code
_entity_poly.pdbx_strand_id
1 'polypeptide(L)'
;MATDSSKKTIFAAMGANLAIAITKFIAAAITGSSAMISEGIHSIGDTSDQLLLLLGLSRSQKPADDSHPFGYGQELYFWTLIVAILIFAIGGGMSIYEGITHLINPSPLEDPMWNYIVLGVAIILEGSSWTVALREFLPTKGKQNFWQAIKNSKDPTVFTVLFEDTAAILGLLVALIGIFLGHLFNNVYFDGIASIIIGIILALVAVLLARESKGLLVGESANPQTIANIRSLSKTEPRVQKVIRILTMQLAPQEVLLNLEIQFSNNLTGEEIALTVD
;
A
#
# COMPACT_ATOMS: atom_id res chain seq x y z
N MET A 1 -13.16 -12.15 5.88
CA MET A 1 -12.42 -11.48 6.97
C MET A 1 -11.28 -10.61 6.47
N ALA A 2 -10.18 -11.13 5.89
CA ALA A 2 -9.09 -10.25 5.44
C ALA A 2 -9.49 -9.38 4.22
N THR A 3 -10.25 -9.92 3.27
CA THR A 3 -10.83 -9.16 2.14
C THR A 3 -11.79 -8.07 2.58
N ASP A 4 -12.57 -8.29 3.64
CA ASP A 4 -13.50 -7.28 4.17
C ASP A 4 -12.76 -6.16 4.90
N SER A 5 -11.69 -6.51 5.63
CA SER A 5 -10.77 -5.58 6.29
C SER A 5 -10.05 -4.69 5.27
N SER A 6 -9.54 -5.28 4.18
CA SER A 6 -8.89 -4.56 3.08
C SER A 6 -9.88 -3.62 2.38
N LYS A 7 -11.09 -4.07 2.04
CA LYS A 7 -12.12 -3.20 1.45
C LYS A 7 -12.47 -2.02 2.36
N LYS A 8 -12.67 -2.27 3.65
CA LYS A 8 -13.00 -1.22 4.63
C LYS A 8 -11.91 -0.16 4.71
N THR A 9 -10.64 -0.58 4.72
CA THR A 9 -9.48 0.32 4.71
C THR A 9 -9.45 1.17 3.44
N ILE A 10 -9.62 0.54 2.27
CA ILE A 10 -9.62 1.26 0.98
C ILE A 10 -10.78 2.25 0.88
N PHE A 11 -12.00 1.88 1.32
CA PHE A 11 -13.15 2.78 1.29
C PHE A 11 -13.00 3.96 2.27
N ALA A 12 -12.36 3.74 3.42
CA ALA A 12 -12.06 4.82 4.36
C ALA A 12 -11.09 5.84 3.74
N ALA A 13 -9.99 5.36 3.15
CA ALA A 13 -9.01 6.21 2.45
C ALA A 13 -9.63 6.95 1.26
N MET A 14 -10.38 6.24 0.42
CA MET A 14 -11.08 6.86 -0.72
C MET A 14 -12.05 7.97 -0.28
N GLY A 15 -12.78 7.75 0.82
CA GLY A 15 -13.70 8.75 1.37
C GLY A 15 -12.96 9.98 1.91
N ALA A 16 -11.82 9.78 2.58
CA ALA A 16 -10.97 10.87 3.08
C ALA A 16 -10.38 11.67 1.91
N ASN A 17 -9.74 11.02 0.94
CA ASN A 17 -9.14 11.66 -0.23
C ASN A 17 -10.16 12.46 -1.05
N LEU A 18 -11.36 11.92 -1.24
CA LEU A 18 -12.44 12.64 -1.91
C LEU A 18 -12.90 13.87 -1.13
N ALA A 19 -13.03 13.78 0.19
CA ALA A 19 -13.39 14.91 1.03
C ALA A 19 -12.28 16.00 1.05
N ILE A 20 -11.01 15.60 0.98
CA ILE A 20 -9.87 16.52 0.84
C ILE A 20 -9.95 17.23 -0.51
N ALA A 21 -10.15 16.48 -1.60
CA ALA A 21 -10.29 17.06 -2.94
C ALA A 21 -11.42 18.09 -2.99
N ILE A 22 -12.60 17.77 -2.45
CA ILE A 22 -13.74 18.70 -2.36
C ILE A 22 -13.35 19.97 -1.59
N THR A 23 -12.66 19.81 -0.44
CA THR A 23 -12.21 20.94 0.38
C THR A 23 -11.26 21.86 -0.41
N LYS A 24 -10.30 21.29 -1.14
CA LYS A 24 -9.37 22.02 -2.01
C LYS A 24 -10.09 22.75 -3.15
N PHE A 25 -11.03 22.10 -3.83
CA PHE A 25 -11.82 22.77 -4.88
C PHE A 25 -12.69 23.91 -4.36
N ILE A 26 -13.27 23.77 -3.17
CA ILE A 26 -14.01 24.87 -2.51
C ILE A 26 -13.06 26.03 -2.22
N ALA A 27 -11.90 25.77 -1.62
CA ALA A 27 -10.90 26.81 -1.36
C ALA A 27 -10.42 27.47 -2.66
N ALA A 28 -10.23 26.69 -3.73
CA ALA A 28 -9.85 27.20 -5.05
C ALA A 28 -10.92 28.12 -5.65
N ALA A 29 -12.21 27.74 -5.55
CA ALA A 29 -13.31 28.55 -6.06
C ALA A 29 -13.44 29.88 -5.30
N ILE A 30 -13.13 29.91 -4.00
CA ILE A 30 -13.20 31.13 -3.18
C ILE A 30 -11.98 32.03 -3.43
N THR A 31 -10.78 31.45 -3.51
CA THR A 31 -9.52 32.20 -3.69
C THR A 31 -9.24 32.58 -5.13
N GLY A 32 -9.83 31.89 -6.11
CA GLY A 32 -9.45 31.98 -7.52
C GLY A 32 -8.05 31.41 -7.80
N SER A 33 -7.44 30.70 -6.85
CA SER A 33 -6.06 30.23 -6.95
C SER A 33 -5.93 29.03 -7.90
N SER A 34 -5.18 29.22 -8.98
CA SER A 34 -4.82 28.14 -9.91
C SER A 34 -3.97 27.06 -9.23
N ALA A 35 -3.13 27.42 -8.27
CA ALA A 35 -2.36 26.47 -7.47
C ALA A 35 -3.29 25.57 -6.65
N MET A 36 -4.33 26.14 -6.03
CA MET A 36 -5.31 25.37 -5.26
C MET A 36 -6.16 24.44 -6.16
N ILE A 37 -6.43 24.83 -7.42
CA ILE A 37 -7.05 23.93 -8.41
C ILE A 37 -6.13 22.74 -8.71
N SER A 38 -4.84 22.99 -8.94
CA SER A 38 -3.84 21.95 -9.20
C SER A 38 -3.77 20.95 -8.04
N GLU A 39 -3.74 21.47 -6.81
CA GLU A 39 -3.79 20.69 -5.58
C GLU A 39 -5.08 19.85 -5.45
N GLY A 40 -6.22 20.38 -5.88
CA GLY A 40 -7.49 19.65 -5.92
C GLY A 40 -7.48 18.49 -6.93
N ILE A 41 -6.86 18.70 -8.10
CA ILE A 41 -6.66 17.65 -9.11
C ILE A 41 -5.69 16.58 -8.59
N HIS A 42 -4.66 16.96 -7.85
CA HIS A 42 -3.75 16.02 -7.19
C HIS A 42 -4.51 15.05 -6.28
N SER A 43 -5.40 15.57 -5.42
CA SER A 43 -6.20 14.74 -4.51
C SER A 43 -7.24 13.86 -5.21
N ILE A 44 -7.65 14.20 -6.44
CA ILE A 44 -8.39 13.26 -7.31
C ILE A 44 -7.48 12.11 -7.77
N GLY A 45 -6.23 12.41 -8.10
CA GLY A 45 -5.19 11.42 -8.37
C GLY A 45 -5.06 10.42 -7.21
N ASP A 46 -4.90 10.91 -5.99
CA ASP A 46 -4.80 10.08 -4.78
C ASP A 46 -6.05 9.17 -4.64
N THR A 47 -7.25 9.71 -4.84
CA THR A 47 -8.50 8.92 -4.85
C THR A 47 -8.49 7.81 -5.91
N SER A 48 -7.82 8.04 -7.04
CA SER A 48 -7.73 7.07 -8.13
C SER A 48 -6.87 5.86 -7.76
N ASP A 49 -5.87 6.02 -6.90
CA ASP A 49 -5.05 4.91 -6.41
C ASP A 49 -5.90 3.89 -5.63
N GLN A 50 -6.84 4.36 -4.80
CA GLN A 50 -7.78 3.46 -4.13
C GLN A 50 -8.72 2.74 -5.12
N LEU A 51 -9.12 3.38 -6.22
CA LEU A 51 -9.90 2.71 -7.28
C LEU A 51 -9.09 1.61 -7.97
N LEU A 52 -7.78 1.83 -8.19
CA LEU A 52 -6.89 0.82 -8.74
C LEU A 52 -6.69 -0.35 -7.78
N LEU A 53 -6.57 -0.10 -6.47
CA LEU A 53 -6.53 -1.16 -5.46
C LEU A 53 -7.84 -1.97 -5.42
N LEU A 54 -9.00 -1.31 -5.51
CA LEU A 54 -10.29 -2.01 -5.62
C LEU A 54 -10.39 -2.84 -6.90
N LEU A 55 -9.91 -2.31 -8.02
CA LEU A 55 -9.85 -3.05 -9.29
C LEU A 55 -8.98 -4.29 -9.15
N GLY A 56 -7.78 -4.14 -8.59
CA GLY A 56 -6.88 -5.27 -8.34
C GLY A 56 -7.49 -6.32 -7.43
N LEU A 57 -8.15 -5.90 -6.36
CA LEU A 57 -8.86 -6.79 -5.45
C LEU A 57 -10.03 -7.53 -6.11
N SER A 58 -10.76 -6.85 -7.00
CA SER A 58 -11.86 -7.44 -7.76
C SER A 58 -11.34 -8.46 -8.79
N ARG A 59 -10.30 -8.08 -9.53
CA ARG A 59 -9.65 -8.94 -10.54
C ARG A 59 -8.99 -10.16 -9.91
N SER A 60 -8.39 -10.01 -8.73
CA SER A 60 -7.72 -11.11 -8.03
C SER A 60 -8.68 -12.19 -7.52
N GLN A 61 -9.97 -11.87 -7.40
CA GLN A 61 -11.02 -12.81 -6.97
C GLN A 61 -11.61 -13.61 -8.14
N LYS A 62 -11.17 -13.37 -9.37
CA LYS A 62 -11.63 -14.14 -10.53
C LYS A 62 -11.15 -15.60 -10.37
N PRO A 63 -12.06 -16.59 -10.52
CA PRO A 63 -11.69 -18.01 -10.41
C PRO A 63 -10.73 -18.44 -11.52
N ALA A 64 -10.06 -19.56 -11.31
CA ALA A 64 -9.18 -20.18 -12.31
C ALA A 64 -9.93 -20.53 -13.60
N ASP A 65 -9.23 -20.40 -14.72
CA ASP A 65 -9.67 -20.80 -16.05
C ASP A 65 -8.50 -21.41 -16.83
N ASP A 66 -8.74 -21.90 -18.05
CA ASP A 66 -7.71 -22.59 -18.84
C ASP A 66 -6.48 -21.70 -19.14
N SER A 67 -6.64 -20.37 -19.14
CA SER A 67 -5.51 -19.44 -19.33
C SER A 67 -4.74 -19.17 -18.04
N HIS A 68 -5.42 -19.25 -16.90
CA HIS A 68 -4.87 -19.02 -15.57
C HIS A 68 -5.29 -20.18 -14.64
N PRO A 69 -4.64 -21.35 -14.74
CA PRO A 69 -5.05 -22.57 -14.05
C PRO A 69 -4.92 -22.48 -12.52
N PHE A 70 -4.13 -21.52 -12.03
CA PHE A 70 -3.96 -21.24 -10.60
C PHE A 70 -4.76 -20.01 -10.12
N GLY A 71 -5.66 -19.46 -10.96
CA GLY A 71 -6.45 -18.28 -10.63
C GLY A 71 -5.73 -16.96 -10.89
N TYR A 72 -6.38 -15.86 -10.50
CA TYR A 72 -5.94 -14.50 -10.78
C TYR A 72 -5.36 -13.76 -9.57
N GLY A 73 -5.06 -14.46 -8.47
CA GLY A 73 -4.60 -13.86 -7.22
C GLY A 73 -3.49 -12.82 -7.35
N GLN A 74 -2.55 -13.03 -8.28
CA GLN A 74 -1.41 -12.15 -8.55
C GLN A 74 -1.81 -10.79 -9.15
N GLU A 75 -3.02 -10.63 -9.69
CA GLU A 75 -3.55 -9.33 -10.12
C GLU A 75 -3.47 -8.30 -9.00
N LEU A 76 -3.74 -8.70 -7.75
CA LEU A 76 -3.65 -7.78 -6.62
C LEU A 76 -2.24 -7.19 -6.50
N TYR A 77 -1.21 -8.05 -6.61
CA TYR A 77 0.19 -7.65 -6.52
C TYR A 77 0.62 -6.75 -7.68
N PHE A 78 0.11 -7.05 -8.88
CA PHE A 78 0.33 -6.24 -10.07
C PHE A 78 -0.25 -4.84 -9.91
N TRP A 79 -1.54 -4.71 -9.54
CA TRP A 79 -2.18 -3.40 -9.37
C TRP A 79 -1.59 -2.60 -8.21
N THR A 80 -1.17 -3.23 -7.11
CA THR A 80 -0.41 -2.51 -6.07
C THR A 80 0.92 -1.97 -6.60
N LEU A 81 1.64 -2.73 -7.43
CA LEU A 81 2.87 -2.24 -8.05
C LEU A 81 2.60 -1.04 -8.97
N ILE A 82 1.50 -1.05 -9.72
CA ILE A 82 1.07 0.09 -10.54
C ILE A 82 0.84 1.33 -9.67
N VAL A 83 0.10 1.20 -8.55
CA VAL A 83 -0.11 2.29 -7.59
C VAL A 83 1.23 2.83 -7.06
N ALA A 84 2.15 1.96 -6.66
CA ALA A 84 3.47 2.39 -6.21
C ALA A 84 4.24 3.19 -7.28
N ILE A 85 4.13 2.79 -8.56
CA ILE A 85 4.75 3.53 -9.67
C ILE A 85 4.09 4.90 -9.86
N LEU A 86 2.75 5.00 -9.73
CA LEU A 86 2.02 6.27 -9.85
C LEU A 86 2.36 7.23 -8.70
N ILE A 87 2.40 6.74 -7.45
CA ILE A 87 2.82 7.54 -6.29
C ILE A 87 4.26 8.06 -6.49
N PHE A 88 5.17 7.23 -7.04
CA PHE A 88 6.53 7.68 -7.33
C PHE A 88 6.58 8.76 -8.43
N ALA A 89 5.94 8.49 -9.57
CA ALA A 89 6.08 9.31 -10.77
C ALA A 89 5.24 10.59 -10.70
N ILE A 90 3.97 10.47 -10.33
CA ILE A 90 3.01 11.58 -10.24
C ILE A 90 3.17 12.27 -8.89
N GLY A 91 3.13 11.54 -7.78
CA GLY A 91 3.28 12.12 -6.45
C GLY A 91 4.69 12.70 -6.24
N GLY A 92 5.68 11.81 -6.09
CA GLY A 92 7.06 12.20 -5.78
C GLY A 92 7.72 13.06 -6.86
N GLY A 93 7.58 12.67 -8.12
CA GLY A 93 8.17 13.35 -9.27
C GLY A 93 7.63 14.77 -9.46
N MET A 94 6.32 14.96 -9.41
CA MET A 94 5.73 16.30 -9.54
C MET A 94 6.07 17.19 -8.35
N SER A 95 6.01 16.71 -7.11
CA SER A 95 6.36 17.54 -5.95
C SER A 95 7.83 18.00 -5.99
N ILE A 96 8.76 17.13 -6.40
CA ILE A 96 10.17 17.55 -6.58
C ILE A 96 10.27 18.60 -7.70
N TYR A 97 9.60 18.37 -8.83
CA TYR A 97 9.62 19.30 -9.95
C TYR A 97 9.03 20.68 -9.60
N GLU A 98 7.88 20.70 -8.93
CA GLU A 98 7.22 21.91 -8.46
C GLU A 98 8.06 22.63 -7.42
N GLY A 99 8.66 21.89 -6.48
CA GLY A 99 9.57 22.46 -5.49
C GLY A 99 10.80 23.10 -6.12
N ILE A 100 11.45 22.44 -7.09
CA ILE A 100 12.57 23.03 -7.84
C ILE A 100 12.10 24.27 -8.61
N THR A 101 10.92 24.22 -9.24
CA THR A 101 10.36 25.34 -9.99
C THR A 101 10.10 26.55 -9.10
N HIS A 102 9.55 26.35 -7.89
CA HIS A 102 9.35 27.41 -6.90
C HIS A 102 10.66 27.98 -6.36
N LEU A 103 11.72 27.19 -6.27
CA LEU A 103 13.05 27.69 -5.89
C LEU A 103 13.68 28.55 -6.99
N ILE A 104 13.46 28.23 -8.26
CA ILE A 104 14.00 28.98 -9.40
C ILE A 104 13.17 30.24 -9.66
N ASN A 105 11.84 30.13 -9.59
CA ASN A 105 10.89 31.22 -9.85
C ASN A 105 9.97 31.40 -8.64
N PRO A 106 10.41 32.12 -7.60
CA PRO A 106 9.61 32.28 -6.39
C PRO A 106 8.40 33.18 -6.65
N SER A 107 7.19 32.63 -6.46
CA SER A 107 5.95 33.40 -6.43
C SER A 107 5.54 33.68 -4.99
N PRO A 108 5.08 34.90 -4.66
CA PRO A 108 4.53 35.18 -3.35
C PRO A 108 3.24 34.37 -3.12
N LEU A 109 3.09 33.81 -1.92
CA LEU A 109 1.87 33.15 -1.48
C LEU A 109 0.76 34.20 -1.32
N GLU A 110 -0.24 34.18 -2.20
CA GLU A 110 -1.44 34.99 -2.05
C GLU A 110 -2.36 34.37 -0.98
N ASP A 111 -2.55 35.10 0.12
CA ASP A 111 -3.40 34.79 1.29
C ASP A 111 -3.25 33.38 1.92
N PRO A 112 -2.29 33.17 2.85
CA PRO A 112 -1.99 31.85 3.39
C PRO A 112 -3.08 31.27 4.30
N MET A 113 -4.11 32.05 4.67
CA MET A 113 -5.16 31.60 5.59
C MET A 113 -5.92 30.39 5.03
N TRP A 114 -6.24 30.39 3.74
CA TRP A 114 -6.93 29.26 3.09
C TRP A 114 -6.07 28.01 3.06
N ASN A 115 -4.75 28.15 2.87
CA ASN A 115 -3.83 27.02 2.91
C ASN A 115 -3.82 26.36 4.31
N TYR A 116 -3.81 27.15 5.39
CA TYR A 116 -3.88 26.61 6.75
C TYR A 116 -5.20 25.87 7.03
N ILE A 117 -6.32 26.40 6.56
CA ILE A 117 -7.64 25.76 6.73
C ILE A 117 -7.66 24.43 5.97
N VAL A 118 -7.25 24.43 4.71
CA VAL A 118 -7.20 23.22 3.87
C VAL A 118 -6.27 22.17 4.48
N LEU A 119 -5.07 22.56 4.90
CA LEU A 119 -4.12 21.64 5.57
C LEU A 119 -4.68 21.09 6.88
N GLY A 120 -5.33 21.93 7.69
CA GLY A 120 -5.94 21.50 8.95
C GLY A 120 -7.05 20.47 8.72
N VAL A 121 -7.94 20.72 7.75
CA VAL A 121 -8.99 19.77 7.36
C VAL A 121 -8.38 18.48 6.80
N ALA A 122 -7.37 18.60 5.93
CA ALA A 122 -6.69 17.45 5.35
C ALA A 122 -6.03 16.57 6.42
N ILE A 123 -5.31 17.14 7.39
CA ILE A 123 -4.71 16.38 8.50
C ILE A 123 -5.75 15.62 9.32
N ILE A 124 -6.94 16.19 9.54
CA ILE A 124 -8.02 15.53 10.27
C ILE A 124 -8.60 14.37 9.46
N LEU A 125 -8.90 14.61 8.18
CA LEU A 125 -9.46 13.59 7.29
C LEU A 125 -8.48 12.44 7.08
N GLU A 126 -7.22 12.75 6.77
CA GLU A 126 -6.14 11.78 6.58
C GLU A 126 -5.86 11.00 7.87
N GLY A 127 -5.79 11.70 9.00
CA GLY A 127 -5.63 11.08 10.31
C GLY A 127 -6.77 10.12 10.66
N SER A 128 -7.98 10.41 10.19
CA SER A 128 -9.14 9.52 10.37
C SER A 128 -9.03 8.25 9.53
N SER A 129 -8.63 8.36 8.25
CA SER A 129 -8.36 7.22 7.37
C SER A 129 -7.23 6.36 7.93
N TRP A 130 -6.10 7.00 8.25
CA TRP A 130 -4.93 6.35 8.81
C TRP A 130 -5.26 5.58 10.10
N THR A 131 -6.12 6.13 10.96
CA THR A 131 -6.59 5.44 12.17
C THR A 131 -7.38 4.18 11.84
N VAL A 132 -8.20 4.20 10.79
CA VAL A 132 -8.92 3.00 10.31
C VAL A 132 -7.92 1.97 9.78
N ALA A 133 -7.01 2.37 8.89
CA ALA A 133 -5.98 1.48 8.34
C ALA A 133 -5.12 0.85 9.45
N LEU A 134 -4.70 1.64 10.44
CA LEU A 134 -3.93 1.18 11.57
C LEU A 134 -4.71 0.21 12.45
N ARG A 135 -6.00 0.46 12.70
CA ARG A 135 -6.86 -0.44 13.49
C ARG A 135 -7.08 -1.79 12.79
N GLU A 136 -7.14 -1.80 11.47
CA GLU A 136 -7.23 -3.04 10.68
C GLU A 136 -5.88 -3.77 10.61
N PHE A 137 -4.75 -3.03 10.58
CA PHE A 137 -3.40 -3.60 10.57
C PHE A 137 -2.95 -4.17 11.93
N LEU A 138 -3.22 -3.49 13.05
CA LEU A 138 -2.71 -3.87 14.37
C LEU A 138 -3.05 -5.31 14.81
N PRO A 139 -4.26 -5.85 14.57
CA PRO A 139 -4.58 -7.24 14.85
C PRO A 139 -3.69 -8.24 14.09
N THR A 140 -3.28 -7.91 12.86
CA THR A 140 -2.43 -8.78 12.02
C THR A 140 -0.99 -8.88 12.54
N LYS A 141 -0.52 -7.86 13.25
CA LYS A 141 0.83 -7.82 13.84
C LYS A 141 1.01 -8.84 14.96
N GLY A 142 -0.02 -9.07 15.78
CA GLY A 142 0.07 -9.94 16.95
C GLY A 142 1.26 -9.59 17.86
N LYS A 143 2.16 -10.56 18.07
CA LYS A 143 3.39 -10.38 18.89
C LYS A 143 4.61 -9.90 18.09
N GLN A 144 4.49 -9.74 16.77
CA GLN A 144 5.62 -9.38 15.90
C GLN A 144 5.94 -7.89 16.01
N ASN A 145 7.15 -7.50 15.65
CA ASN A 145 7.48 -6.09 15.44
C ASN A 145 6.74 -5.54 14.21
N PHE A 146 6.48 -4.23 14.16
CA PHE A 146 5.72 -3.61 13.07
C PHE A 146 6.30 -3.93 11.68
N TRP A 147 7.62 -3.79 11.52
CA TRP A 147 8.33 -4.14 10.29
C TRP A 147 8.30 -5.64 9.94
N GLN A 148 8.31 -6.51 10.94
CA GLN A 148 8.19 -7.95 10.72
C GLN A 148 6.78 -8.31 10.26
N ALA A 149 5.76 -7.66 10.83
CA ALA A 149 4.37 -7.86 10.43
C ALA A 149 4.11 -7.43 8.98
N ILE A 150 4.69 -6.31 8.54
CA ILE A 150 4.62 -5.88 7.14
C ILE A 150 5.27 -6.93 6.23
N LYS A 151 6.52 -7.31 6.50
CA LYS A 151 7.27 -8.27 5.68
C LYS A 151 6.61 -9.66 5.59
N ASN A 152 5.96 -10.08 6.68
CA ASN A 152 5.24 -11.35 6.74
C ASN A 152 3.80 -11.24 6.24
N SER A 153 3.27 -10.04 6.06
CA SER A 153 1.95 -9.83 5.47
C SER A 153 2.01 -10.16 3.98
N LYS A 154 1.07 -10.99 3.53
CA LYS A 154 0.91 -11.35 2.11
C LYS A 154 -0.25 -10.60 1.45
N ASP A 155 -0.90 -9.71 2.21
CA ASP A 155 -1.88 -8.74 1.72
C ASP A 155 -1.22 -7.35 1.64
N PRO A 156 -0.94 -6.86 0.42
CA PRO A 156 -0.34 -5.55 0.24
C PRO A 156 -1.30 -4.39 0.36
N THR A 157 -2.60 -4.64 0.31
CA THR A 157 -3.61 -3.59 0.25
C THR A 157 -3.63 -2.76 1.54
N VAL A 158 -3.67 -3.45 2.68
CA VAL A 158 -3.75 -2.79 4.00
C VAL A 158 -2.50 -1.97 4.29
N PHE A 159 -1.31 -2.53 4.01
CA PHE A 159 -0.09 -1.78 4.26
C PHE A 159 0.13 -0.67 3.22
N THR A 160 -0.32 -0.84 1.97
CA THR A 160 -0.21 0.20 0.93
C THR A 160 -0.92 1.45 1.38
N VAL A 161 -2.19 1.33 1.75
CA VAL A 161 -2.97 2.46 2.29
C VAL A 161 -2.32 3.01 3.56
N LEU A 162 -1.89 2.15 4.49
CA LEU A 162 -1.25 2.63 5.72
C LEU A 162 0.03 3.46 5.45
N PHE A 163 0.86 3.02 4.52
CA PHE A 163 2.10 3.72 4.14
C PHE A 163 1.81 5.00 3.36
N GLU A 164 0.85 4.97 2.45
CA GLU A 164 0.35 6.12 1.69
C GLU A 164 -0.18 7.20 2.64
N ASP A 165 -1.15 6.87 3.50
CA ASP A 165 -1.71 7.79 4.49
C ASP A 165 -0.62 8.33 5.45
N THR A 166 0.36 7.50 5.80
CA THR A 166 1.51 7.95 6.62
C THR A 166 2.36 8.97 5.86
N ALA A 167 2.62 8.73 4.57
CA ALA A 167 3.36 9.65 3.71
C ALA A 167 2.59 10.97 3.54
N ALA A 168 1.27 10.89 3.35
CA ALA A 168 0.38 12.03 3.23
C ALA A 168 0.38 12.88 4.52
N ILE A 169 0.21 12.28 5.69
CA ILE A 169 0.27 13.01 6.97
C ILE A 169 1.64 13.67 7.16
N LEU A 170 2.73 12.95 6.91
CA LEU A 170 4.08 13.54 7.01
C LEU A 170 4.26 14.68 6.02
N GLY A 171 3.76 14.52 4.79
CA GLY A 171 3.81 15.56 3.77
C GLY A 171 3.00 16.80 4.16
N LEU A 172 1.79 16.62 4.69
CA LEU A 172 0.94 17.69 5.21
C LEU A 172 1.61 18.45 6.37
N LEU A 173 2.29 17.74 7.27
CA LEU A 173 3.06 18.36 8.35
C LEU A 173 4.26 19.16 7.81
N VAL A 174 4.98 18.63 6.82
CA VAL A 174 6.07 19.33 6.14
C VAL A 174 5.56 20.58 5.43
N ALA A 175 4.45 20.49 4.71
CA ALA A 175 3.80 21.63 4.06
C ALA A 175 3.39 22.69 5.09
N LEU A 176 2.75 22.28 6.19
CA LEU A 176 2.33 23.18 7.26
C LEU A 176 3.52 23.94 7.87
N ILE A 177 4.61 23.23 8.16
CA ILE A 177 5.84 23.83 8.69
C ILE A 177 6.48 24.75 7.63
N GLY A 178 6.52 24.34 6.37
CA GLY A 178 7.06 25.14 5.26
C GLY A 178 6.35 26.47 5.09
N ILE A 179 5.01 26.45 5.02
CA ILE A 179 4.18 27.66 4.92
C ILE A 179 4.32 28.52 6.17
N PHE A 180 4.35 27.91 7.36
CA PHE A 180 4.53 28.63 8.63
C PHE A 180 5.87 29.36 8.70
N LEU A 181 6.97 28.69 8.37
CA LEU A 181 8.30 29.30 8.34
C LEU A 181 8.42 30.35 7.22
N GLY A 182 7.84 30.07 6.04
CA GLY A 182 7.80 31.02 4.94
C GLY A 182 7.09 32.32 5.32
N HIS A 183 5.98 32.23 6.05
CA HIS A 183 5.26 33.39 6.57
C HIS A 183 6.04 34.08 7.70
N LEU A 184 6.59 33.35 8.67
CA LEU A 184 7.32 33.91 9.81
C LEU A 184 8.58 34.68 9.39
N PHE A 185 9.32 34.16 8.42
CA PHE A 185 10.57 34.75 7.93
C PHE A 185 10.39 35.58 6.65
N ASN A 186 9.14 35.71 6.16
CA ASN A 186 8.81 36.34 4.88
C ASN A 186 9.70 35.83 3.72
N ASN A 187 9.89 34.51 3.67
CA ASN A 187 10.82 33.85 2.77
C ASN A 187 10.11 32.75 1.96
N VAL A 188 9.90 33.04 0.68
CA VAL A 188 9.24 32.19 -0.31
C VAL A 188 9.96 30.86 -0.60
N TYR A 189 11.26 30.73 -0.29
CA TYR A 189 12.02 29.51 -0.57
C TYR A 189 11.62 28.33 0.34
N PHE A 190 11.01 28.58 1.51
CA PHE A 190 10.60 27.50 2.41
C PHE A 190 9.53 26.59 1.82
N ASP A 191 8.65 27.13 0.97
CA ASP A 191 7.60 26.37 0.29
C ASP A 191 8.20 25.41 -0.76
N GLY A 192 9.15 25.91 -1.57
CA GLY A 192 9.88 25.07 -2.52
C GLY A 192 10.69 23.96 -1.85
N ILE A 193 11.35 24.23 -0.72
CA ILE A 193 12.05 23.22 0.07
C ILE A 193 11.06 22.19 0.62
N ALA A 194 9.92 22.62 1.16
CA ALA A 194 8.89 21.73 1.68
C ALA A 194 8.38 20.78 0.60
N SER A 195 8.09 21.29 -0.60
CA SER A 195 7.63 20.49 -1.74
C SER A 195 8.66 19.42 -2.18
N ILE A 196 9.96 19.76 -2.20
CA ILE A 196 11.03 18.77 -2.46
C ILE A 196 11.06 17.68 -1.37
N ILE A 197 10.95 18.06 -0.10
CA ILE A 197 10.94 17.10 1.02
C ILE A 197 9.73 16.15 0.91
N ILE A 198 8.55 16.69 0.60
CA ILE A 198 7.34 15.89 0.35
C ILE A 198 7.59 14.88 -0.76
N GLY A 199 8.15 15.32 -1.89
CA GLY A 199 8.43 14.43 -3.00
C GLY A 199 9.46 13.33 -2.68
N ILE A 200 10.45 13.61 -1.82
CA ILE A 200 11.38 12.60 -1.29
C ILE A 200 10.65 11.59 -0.40
N ILE A 201 9.74 12.04 0.47
CA ILE A 201 8.94 11.16 1.33
C ILE A 201 8.11 10.20 0.47
N LEU A 202 7.38 10.73 -0.52
CA LEU A 202 6.58 9.94 -1.46
C LEU A 202 7.44 8.95 -2.25
N ALA A 203 8.60 9.39 -2.75
CA ALA A 203 9.52 8.53 -3.48
C ALA A 203 10.03 7.36 -2.61
N LEU A 204 10.39 7.62 -1.35
CA LEU A 204 10.85 6.58 -0.42
C LEU A 204 9.76 5.56 -0.11
N VAL A 205 8.53 6.03 0.13
CA VAL A 205 7.38 5.16 0.39
C VAL A 205 7.04 4.34 -0.85
N ALA A 206 7.01 4.95 -2.03
CA ALA A 206 6.76 4.25 -3.29
C ALA A 206 7.81 3.17 -3.58
N VAL A 207 9.10 3.43 -3.33
CA VAL A 207 10.17 2.43 -3.48
C VAL A 207 9.97 1.26 -2.50
N LEU A 208 9.55 1.56 -1.27
CA LEU A 208 9.24 0.53 -0.28
C LEU A 208 8.07 -0.35 -0.73
N LEU A 209 6.97 0.25 -1.18
CA LEU A 209 5.81 -0.45 -1.71
C LEU A 209 6.16 -1.30 -2.92
N ALA A 210 6.87 -0.72 -3.90
CA ALA A 210 7.30 -1.44 -5.09
C ALA A 210 8.19 -2.64 -4.75
N ARG A 211 9.08 -2.51 -3.76
CA ARG A 211 9.93 -3.62 -3.30
C ARG A 211 9.12 -4.76 -2.69
N GLU A 212 8.16 -4.46 -1.82
CA GLU A 212 7.32 -5.48 -1.19
C GLU A 212 6.37 -6.14 -2.20
N SER A 213 5.73 -5.35 -3.07
CA SER A 213 4.87 -5.88 -4.14
C SER A 213 5.64 -6.73 -5.15
N LYS A 214 6.88 -6.35 -5.50
CA LYS A 214 7.73 -7.13 -6.40
C LYS A 214 8.01 -8.53 -5.85
N GLY A 215 8.29 -8.66 -4.55
CA GLY A 215 8.55 -9.97 -3.94
C GLY A 215 7.37 -10.91 -4.12
N LEU A 216 6.17 -10.43 -3.83
CA LEU A 216 4.92 -11.18 -3.99
C LEU A 216 4.62 -11.53 -5.45
N LEU A 217 4.87 -10.59 -6.38
CA LEU A 217 4.64 -10.78 -7.81
C LEU A 217 5.61 -11.81 -8.44
N VAL A 218 6.87 -11.83 -8.00
CA VAL A 218 7.88 -12.79 -8.49
C VAL A 218 7.67 -14.20 -7.91
N GLY A 219 6.81 -14.35 -6.91
CA GLY A 219 6.50 -15.64 -6.29
C GLY A 219 7.31 -15.90 -5.04
N GLU A 220 7.11 -15.07 -4.01
CA GLU A 220 7.71 -15.28 -2.70
C GLU A 220 7.23 -16.60 -2.04
N SER A 221 8.09 -17.18 -1.21
CA SER A 221 7.73 -18.33 -0.38
C SER A 221 6.63 -17.98 0.63
N ALA A 222 5.85 -18.99 1.02
CA ALA A 222 4.91 -18.86 2.13
C ALA A 222 5.63 -18.54 3.44
N ASN A 223 4.89 -18.00 4.41
CA ASN A 223 5.43 -17.62 5.70
C ASN A 223 6.18 -18.78 6.39
N PRO A 224 7.33 -18.52 7.05
CA PRO A 224 8.11 -19.57 7.71
C PRO A 224 7.31 -20.42 8.71
N GLN A 225 6.33 -19.79 9.38
CA GLN A 225 5.42 -20.49 10.29
C GLN A 225 4.53 -21.50 9.55
N THR A 226 4.01 -21.14 8.37
CA THR A 226 3.21 -22.04 7.53
C THR A 226 4.06 -23.23 7.08
N ILE A 227 5.31 -22.98 6.65
CA ILE A 227 6.24 -24.04 6.25
C ILE A 227 6.57 -24.97 7.43
N ALA A 228 6.78 -24.41 8.62
CA ALA A 228 7.01 -25.18 9.84
C ALA A 228 5.79 -26.04 10.21
N ASN A 229 4.58 -25.49 10.07
CA ASN A 229 3.33 -26.22 10.31
C ASN A 229 3.13 -27.35 9.29
N ILE A 230 3.35 -27.10 8.00
CA ILE A 230 3.32 -28.14 6.95
C ILE A 230 4.30 -29.25 7.29
N ARG A 231 5.54 -28.90 7.63
CA ARG A 231 6.57 -29.89 8.01
C ARG A 231 6.17 -30.69 9.25
N SER A 232 5.52 -30.06 10.23
CA SER A 232 5.05 -30.74 11.43
C SER A 232 3.90 -31.70 11.10
N LEU A 233 2.94 -31.27 10.30
CA LEU A 233 1.78 -32.07 9.87
C LEU A 233 2.22 -33.27 9.03
N SER A 234 3.15 -33.09 8.10
CA SER A 234 3.69 -34.20 7.31
C SER A 234 4.45 -35.23 8.17
N LYS A 235 4.95 -34.84 9.35
CA LYS A 235 5.63 -35.77 10.27
C LYS A 235 4.65 -36.54 11.16
N THR A 236 3.41 -36.09 11.31
CA THR A 236 2.40 -36.80 12.10
C THR A 236 1.77 -37.95 11.34
N GLU A 237 1.91 -37.98 10.02
CA GLU A 237 1.38 -39.06 9.17
C GLU A 237 2.28 -40.31 9.23
N PRO A 238 1.83 -41.45 9.79
CA PRO A 238 2.66 -42.64 9.98
C PRO A 238 3.20 -43.24 8.69
N ARG A 239 2.52 -43.02 7.56
CA ARG A 239 2.92 -43.52 6.24
C ARG A 239 4.02 -42.69 5.58
N VAL A 240 4.30 -41.49 6.08
CA VAL A 240 5.38 -40.61 5.60
C VAL A 240 6.65 -40.86 6.42
N GLN A 241 7.66 -41.44 5.77
CA GLN A 241 8.95 -41.69 6.39
C GLN A 241 9.78 -40.41 6.53
N LYS A 242 9.78 -39.56 5.50
CA LYS A 242 10.61 -38.35 5.45
C LYS A 242 10.04 -37.28 4.53
N VAL A 243 10.09 -36.03 4.95
CA VAL A 243 9.89 -34.87 4.08
C VAL A 243 11.22 -34.48 3.45
N ILE A 244 11.34 -34.60 2.13
CA ILE A 244 12.56 -34.31 1.36
C ILE A 244 12.64 -32.81 1.10
N ARG A 245 11.59 -32.24 0.49
CA ARG A 245 11.57 -30.85 0.03
C ARG A 245 10.17 -30.26 0.15
N ILE A 246 10.12 -28.98 0.55
CA ILE A 246 8.90 -28.18 0.59
C ILE A 246 9.18 -26.95 -0.27
N LEU A 247 8.48 -26.82 -1.39
CA LEU A 247 8.48 -25.61 -2.21
C LEU A 247 7.12 -24.96 -2.09
N THR A 248 7.11 -23.67 -1.76
CA THR A 248 5.87 -22.88 -1.66
C THR A 248 5.99 -21.63 -2.48
N MET A 249 4.89 -21.20 -3.09
CA MET A 249 4.78 -19.92 -3.78
C MET A 249 3.46 -19.25 -3.41
N GLN A 250 3.52 -18.00 -2.97
CA GLN A 250 2.35 -17.20 -2.65
C GLN A 250 1.68 -16.73 -3.95
N LEU A 251 0.42 -17.13 -4.17
CA LEU A 251 -0.35 -16.77 -5.37
C LEU A 251 -1.32 -15.61 -5.10
N ALA A 252 -1.89 -15.57 -3.91
CA ALA A 252 -2.77 -14.52 -3.41
C ALA A 252 -2.57 -14.41 -1.90
N PRO A 253 -3.09 -13.38 -1.19
CA PRO A 253 -2.90 -13.25 0.26
C PRO A 253 -3.27 -14.47 1.10
N GLN A 254 -4.20 -15.30 0.63
CA GLN A 254 -4.71 -16.50 1.30
C GLN A 254 -4.45 -17.79 0.51
N GLU A 255 -3.74 -17.71 -0.61
CA GLU A 255 -3.52 -18.85 -1.51
C GLU A 255 -2.03 -19.11 -1.68
N VAL A 256 -1.64 -20.36 -1.43
CA VAL A 256 -0.26 -20.84 -1.54
C VAL A 256 -0.26 -22.07 -2.43
N LEU A 257 0.58 -22.05 -3.47
CA LEU A 257 0.93 -23.25 -4.19
C LEU A 257 1.96 -24.03 -3.38
N LEU A 258 1.64 -25.26 -3.01
CA LEU A 258 2.53 -26.18 -2.30
C LEU A 258 2.97 -27.31 -3.22
N ASN A 259 4.28 -27.47 -3.38
CA ASN A 259 4.88 -28.67 -3.93
C ASN A 259 5.67 -29.37 -2.81
N LEU A 260 5.17 -30.54 -2.42
CA LEU A 260 5.68 -31.33 -1.32
C LEU A 260 6.30 -32.62 -1.85
N GLU A 261 7.59 -32.79 -1.60
CA GLU A 261 8.32 -34.00 -1.93
C GLU A 261 8.52 -34.82 -0.64
N ILE A 262 7.87 -35.98 -0.59
CA ILE A 262 7.86 -36.88 0.57
C ILE A 262 8.30 -38.29 0.15
N GLN A 263 8.96 -38.96 1.09
CA GLN A 263 9.31 -40.36 1.01
C GLN A 263 8.32 -41.15 1.86
N PHE A 264 7.65 -42.11 1.24
CA PHE A 264 6.71 -43.02 1.88
C PHE A 264 7.44 -44.22 2.51
N SER A 265 6.79 -44.88 3.47
CA SER A 265 7.29 -46.12 4.06
C SER A 265 7.38 -47.26 3.02
N ASN A 266 8.44 -48.06 3.12
CA ASN A 266 8.64 -49.22 2.25
C ASN A 266 7.52 -50.25 2.55
N ASN A 267 6.76 -50.66 1.53
CA ASN A 267 5.60 -51.59 1.54
C ASN A 267 4.20 -50.97 1.46
N LEU A 268 4.06 -49.73 1.01
CA LEU A 268 2.74 -49.17 0.67
C LEU A 268 2.34 -49.52 -0.76
N THR A 269 1.08 -49.89 -0.94
CA THR A 269 0.43 -50.04 -2.24
C THR A 269 0.16 -48.66 -2.86
N GLY A 270 -0.08 -48.61 -4.18
CA GLY A 270 -0.42 -47.36 -4.86
C GLY A 270 -1.70 -46.71 -4.32
N GLU A 271 -2.68 -47.50 -3.89
CA GLU A 271 -3.92 -47.02 -3.27
C GLU A 271 -3.67 -46.40 -1.89
N GLU A 272 -2.82 -47.03 -1.06
CA GLU A 272 -2.43 -46.45 0.24
C GLU A 272 -1.65 -45.16 0.09
N ILE A 273 -0.81 -45.04 -0.95
CA ILE A 273 -0.11 -43.78 -1.28
C ILE A 273 -1.13 -42.70 -1.65
N ALA A 274 -2.09 -42.99 -2.54
CA ALA A 274 -3.13 -42.05 -2.94
C ALA A 274 -3.95 -41.57 -1.73
N LEU A 275 -4.42 -42.50 -0.89
CA LEU A 275 -5.14 -42.20 0.36
C LEU A 275 -4.33 -41.42 1.40
N THR A 276 -3.01 -41.38 1.28
CA THR A 276 -2.15 -40.59 2.17
C THR A 276 -1.98 -39.16 1.68
N VAL A 277 -2.17 -38.94 0.37
CA VAL A 277 -2.04 -37.62 -0.27
C VAL A 277 -3.36 -36.84 -0.25
N ASP A 278 -4.49 -37.53 -0.40
CA ASP A 278 -5.85 -36.98 -0.31
C ASP A 278 -6.20 -36.52 1.11
#